data_AF-A0A9D3YGC1-F1
#
_entry.id   AF-A0A9D3YGC1-F1
#
_cell.length_a   1.000
_cell.length_b   1.000
_cell.length_c   1.000
_cell.angle_alpha   90.00
_cell.angle_beta   90.00
_cell.angle_gamma   90.00
#
_symmetry.space_group_name_H-M   'P 1'
#
loop_
_entity.id
_entity.type
_entity.pdbx_description
1 polymer ?
#
loop_
_entity_poly.entity_id
_entity_poly.type
_entity_poly.pdbx_seq_one_letter_code
_entity_poly.pdbx_strand_id
1 'polypeptide(L)'
;MKKCGVIYHVQYEDCENDYEGETPRQLDNRLKEHITQTSSVMYEQSKQTRYKINPNNSKVLTSEEHLWKRKVKEAIEIKQRRP
;
A
#
# COMPACT_ATOMS: atom_id res chain seq x y z
N MET A 1 -10.83 -6.65 -4.12
CA MET A 1 -10.67 -5.92 -5.39
C MET A 1 -9.71 -6.65 -6.34
N LYS A 2 -10.21 -7.17 -7.47
CA LYS A 2 -9.38 -7.78 -8.52
C LYS A 2 -8.79 -6.72 -9.47
N LYS A 3 -7.91 -5.85 -8.98
CA LYS A 3 -7.21 -4.83 -9.82
C LYS A 3 -5.69 -5.03 -9.75
N CYS A 4 -5.06 -5.02 -10.92
CA CYS A 4 -3.60 -5.11 -11.11
C CYS A 4 -3.03 -3.78 -11.55
N GLY A 5 -1.72 -3.58 -11.39
CA GLY A 5 -1.04 -2.36 -11.83
C GLY A 5 -1.58 -1.11 -11.13
N VAL A 6 -1.85 -1.21 -9.84
CA VAL A 6 -2.47 -0.13 -9.06
C VAL A 6 -1.46 0.52 -8.13
N ILE A 7 -1.68 1.80 -7.87
CA ILE A 7 -1.19 2.49 -6.69
C ILE A 7 -2.33 2.53 -5.69
N TYR A 8 -2.06 2.10 -4.46
CA TYR A 8 -3.05 1.97 -3.41
C TYR A 8 -2.53 2.60 -2.13
N HIS A 9 -3.46 2.85 -1.21
CA HIS A 9 -3.14 3.16 0.16
C HIS A 9 -3.90 2.25 1.13
N VAL A 10 -3.34 2.07 2.33
CA VAL A 10 -3.95 1.31 3.42
C VAL A 10 -3.84 2.11 4.70
N GLN A 11 -4.96 2.35 5.37
CA GLN A 11 -4.98 3.06 6.65
C GLN A 11 -4.57 2.14 7.80
N TYR A 12 -3.87 2.72 8.77
CA TYR A 12 -3.64 2.08 10.07
C TYR A 12 -4.88 2.25 10.96
N GLU A 13 -5.12 1.31 11.88
CA GLU A 13 -6.32 1.33 12.74
C GLU A 13 -6.32 2.47 13.76
N ASP A 14 -5.13 2.86 14.27
CA ASP A 14 -5.02 3.80 15.39
C ASP A 14 -4.25 5.10 15.04
N CYS A 15 -4.13 5.45 13.76
CA CYS A 15 -3.61 6.75 13.37
C CYS A 15 -4.13 7.20 11.99
N GLU A 16 -4.09 8.52 11.74
CA GLU A 16 -4.44 9.10 10.44
C GLU A 16 -3.38 8.83 9.35
N ASN A 17 -2.26 8.20 9.72
CA ASN A 17 -1.29 7.79 8.72
C ASN A 17 -1.85 6.64 7.89
N ASP A 18 -1.42 6.59 6.65
CA ASP A 18 -1.60 5.47 5.76
C ASP A 18 -0.24 5.02 5.21
N TYR A 19 -0.23 3.85 4.60
CA TYR A 19 0.87 3.36 3.80
C TYR A 19 0.44 3.38 2.35
N GLU A 20 1.27 3.97 1.51
CA GLU A 20 1.12 4.00 0.06
C GLU A 20 2.09 3.01 -0.59
N GLY A 21 1.63 2.32 -1.62
CA GLY A 21 2.46 1.42 -2.39
C GLY A 21 1.90 1.13 -3.77
N GLU A 22 2.78 0.69 -4.67
CA GLU A 22 2.40 0.12 -5.96
C GLU A 22 2.43 -1.41 -5.98
N THR A 23 1.58 -1.99 -6.83
CA THR A 23 1.65 -3.43 -7.12
C THR A 23 1.32 -3.74 -8.57
N PRO A 24 2.15 -4.57 -9.27
CA PRO A 24 1.75 -5.16 -10.54
C PRO A 24 0.73 -6.31 -10.36
N ARG A 25 0.67 -6.92 -9.17
CA ARG A 25 -0.22 -8.04 -8.84
C ARG A 25 -1.61 -7.54 -8.47
N GLN A 26 -2.56 -8.48 -8.37
CA GLN A 26 -3.86 -8.19 -7.78
C GLN A 26 -3.68 -7.64 -6.35
N LEU A 27 -4.32 -6.51 -6.06
CA LEU A 27 -4.23 -5.84 -4.77
C LEU A 27 -4.54 -6.78 -3.60
N ASP A 28 -5.61 -7.59 -3.71
CA ASP A 28 -6.00 -8.55 -2.66
C ASP A 28 -4.87 -9.54 -2.33
N ASN A 29 -4.14 -10.01 -3.33
CA ASN A 29 -3.02 -10.92 -3.13
C ASN A 29 -1.85 -10.19 -2.47
N ARG A 30 -1.55 -8.96 -2.91
CA ARG A 30 -0.49 -8.14 -2.31
C ARG A 30 -0.76 -7.84 -0.83
N LEU A 31 -2.00 -7.53 -0.48
CA LEU A 31 -2.41 -7.30 0.91
C LEU A 31 -2.30 -8.57 1.75
N LYS A 32 -2.74 -9.73 1.22
CA LYS A 32 -2.54 -11.02 1.88
C LYS A 32 -1.06 -11.34 2.12
N GLU A 33 -0.20 -11.04 1.16
CA GLU A 33 1.26 -11.21 1.31
C GLU A 33 1.80 -10.33 2.43
N HIS A 34 1.37 -9.06 2.53
CA HIS A 34 1.80 -8.17 3.60
C HIS A 34 1.45 -8.66 5.01
N ILE A 35 0.29 -9.33 5.15
CA ILE A 35 -0.18 -9.86 6.43
C ILE A 35 0.51 -11.19 6.78
N THR A 36 0.75 -12.04 5.77
CA THR A 36 1.27 -13.39 5.98
C THR A 36 2.80 -13.46 5.98
N GLN A 37 3.48 -12.54 5.29
CA GLN A 37 4.94 -12.54 5.18
C GLN A 37 5.58 -11.65 6.24
N THR A 38 6.53 -12.23 6.97
CA THR A 38 7.26 -11.59 8.06
C THR A 38 8.38 -10.64 7.60
N SER A 39 8.62 -10.54 6.29
CA SER A 39 9.68 -9.72 5.69
C SER A 39 9.17 -8.48 4.96
N SER A 40 7.86 -8.20 5.04
CA SER A 40 7.32 -7.00 4.41
C SER A 40 7.56 -5.77 5.29
N VAL A 41 7.84 -4.62 4.66
CA VAL A 41 7.98 -3.33 5.37
C VAL A 41 6.77 -3.07 6.28
N MET A 42 5.58 -3.46 5.83
CA MET A 42 4.35 -3.38 6.61
C MET A 42 4.36 -4.25 7.87
N TYR A 43 4.91 -5.47 7.78
CA TYR A 43 5.06 -6.35 8.93
C TYR A 43 6.08 -5.80 9.92
N GLU A 44 7.24 -5.32 9.45
CA GLU A 44 8.25 -4.70 10.30
C GLU A 44 7.71 -3.45 11.01
N GLN A 45 6.96 -2.62 10.29
CA GLN A 45 6.34 -1.42 10.85
C GLN A 45 5.28 -1.78 11.89
N SER A 46 4.49 -2.84 11.68
CA SER A 46 3.52 -3.32 12.69
C SER A 46 4.17 -3.88 13.97
N LYS A 47 5.44 -4.26 13.92
CA LYS A 47 6.22 -4.65 15.12
C LYS A 47 6.77 -3.44 15.87
N GLN A 48 7.27 -2.45 15.13
CA GLN A 48 7.93 -1.28 15.71
C GLN A 48 6.92 -0.23 16.18
N THR A 49 5.88 -0.04 15.40
CA THR A 49 4.76 0.83 15.72
C THR A 49 3.61 -0.04 16.16
N ARG A 50 2.94 0.29 17.27
CA ARG A 50 1.76 -0.48 17.76
C ARG A 50 0.59 -0.48 16.76
N TYR A 51 0.73 0.20 15.63
CA TYR A 51 -0.29 0.37 14.61
C TYR A 51 -0.46 -0.92 13.81
N LYS A 52 -1.67 -1.48 13.89
CA LYS A 52 -2.10 -2.56 13.02
C LYS A 52 -2.62 -1.99 11.71
N ILE A 53 -2.27 -2.63 10.61
CA ILE A 53 -2.77 -2.29 9.29
C ILE A 53 -4.13 -2.96 9.13
N ASN A 54 -5.13 -2.21 8.68
CA ASN A 54 -6.42 -2.78 8.31
C ASN A 54 -6.47 -2.98 6.79
N PRO A 55 -6.20 -4.19 6.27
CA PRO A 55 -6.23 -4.46 4.84
C PRO A 55 -7.62 -4.30 4.22
N ASN A 56 -8.69 -4.39 5.02
CA ASN A 56 -10.06 -4.14 4.55
C ASN A 56 -10.31 -2.65 4.30
N ASN A 57 -9.50 -1.78 4.92
CA ASN A 57 -9.51 -0.33 4.69
C ASN A 57 -8.41 0.08 3.69
N SER A 58 -8.33 -0.67 2.59
CA SER A 58 -7.46 -0.37 1.47
C SER A 58 -8.26 0.26 0.33
N LYS A 59 -7.67 1.24 -0.33
CA LYS A 59 -8.29 1.92 -1.47
C LYS A 59 -7.29 2.13 -2.59
N VAL A 60 -7.75 1.92 -3.81
CA VAL A 60 -6.98 2.21 -5.02
C VAL A 60 -7.03 3.72 -5.25
N LEU A 61 -5.85 4.33 -5.35
CA LEU A 61 -5.70 5.74 -5.71
C LEU A 61 -5.79 5.92 -7.22
N THR A 62 -4.99 5.15 -7.94
CA THR A 62 -4.92 5.21 -9.39
C THR A 62 -4.36 3.90 -9.95
N SER A 63 -4.36 3.77 -11.28
CA SER A 63 -3.83 2.61 -11.99
C SER A 63 -2.89 3.03 -13.11
N GLU A 64 -1.84 2.25 -13.32
CA GLU A 64 -0.85 2.42 -14.36
C GLU A 64 -0.21 1.08 -14.70
N GLU A 65 -0.32 0.65 -15.95
CA GLU A 65 0.20 -0.65 -16.38
C GLU A 65 1.73 -0.65 -16.47
N HIS A 66 2.31 0.48 -16.88
CA HIS A 66 3.75 0.58 -17.13
C HIS A 66 4.49 0.79 -15.82
N LEU A 67 5.35 -0.16 -15.43
CA LEU A 67 6.08 -0.15 -14.16
C LEU A 67 6.78 1.18 -13.89
N TRP A 68 7.53 1.71 -14.86
CA TRP A 68 8.24 2.98 -14.71
C TRP A 68 7.29 4.14 -14.40
N LYS A 69 6.22 4.29 -15.19
CA LYS A 69 5.22 5.34 -14.98
C LYS A 69 4.50 5.16 -13.64
N ARG A 70 4.27 3.91 -13.22
CA ARG A 70 3.63 3.59 -11.96
C ARG A 70 4.49 4.01 -10.77
N LYS A 71 5.80 3.77 -10.81
CA LYS A 71 6.74 4.25 -9.78
C LYS A 71 6.83 5.77 -9.70
N VAL A 72 6.82 6.46 -10.85
CA VAL A 72 6.78 7.93 -10.86
C VAL A 72 5.48 8.44 -10.25
N LYS A 73 4.33 7.84 -10.60
CA LYS A 73 3.03 8.19 -10.01
C LYS A 73 2.98 7.91 -8.52
N GLU A 74 3.49 6.77 -8.05
CA GLU A 74 3.62 6.45 -6.63
C GLU A 74 4.38 7.54 -5.87
N ALA A 75 5.55 7.96 -6.38
CA ALA A 75 6.34 9.03 -5.75
C ALA A 75 5.59 10.38 -5.71
N ILE A 76 4.83 10.70 -6.77
CA ILE A 76 3.98 11.90 -6.81
C ILE A 76 2.88 11.81 -5.75
N GLU A 77 2.17 10.69 -5.65
CA GLU A 77 1.10 10.46 -4.68
C GLU A 77 1.62 10.58 -3.24
N ILE A 78 2.78 9.96 -2.94
CA ILE A 78 3.44 10.06 -1.63
C ILE A 78 3.74 11.52 -1.31
N LYS A 79 4.33 12.27 -2.25
CA LYS A 79 4.67 13.69 -2.05
C LYS A 79 3.44 14.56 -1.86
N GLN A 80 2.33 14.28 -2.55
CA GLN A 80 1.09 15.05 -2.42
C GLN A 80 0.40 14.82 -1.07
N ARG A 81 0.48 13.59 -0.54
CA ARG A 81 -0.12 13.23 0.76
C ARG A 81 0.74 13.61 1.96
N ARG A 82 2.06 13.69 1.76
CA ARG A 82 3.05 14.02 2.79
C ARG A 82 3.94 15.18 2.31
N PRO A 83 3.40 16.41 2.25
CA PRO A 83 4.14 17.59 1.78
C PRO A 83 5.33 17.97 2.67
#